data_AF-A0A2V8HE65-F1
#
_entry.id   AF-A0A2V8HE65-F1
#
_cell.length_a   1.000
_cell.length_b   1.000
_cell.length_c   1.000
_cell.angle_alpha   90.00
_cell.angle_beta   90.00
_cell.angle_gamma   90.00
#
_symmetry.space_group_name_H-M   'P 1'
#
loop_
_entity.id
_entity.type
_entity.pdbx_description
1 polymer ?
#
loop_
_entity_poly.entity_id
_entity_poly.type
_entity_poly.pdbx_seq_one_letter_code
_entity_poly.pdbx_strand_id
1 'polypeptide(L)'
;MVRTNRPATTLVEPVRQAMHAIDRDGPEPRVVSLQAALWDYLSYQRFSTSAIAIFAALGLLLTAVGVYGVMRNWVTLRTHEIGVRIALGARPRDVLRLVVGSAAATVFAGVAIGVAGALALQRVIASWLYGVSAVDPFVFAIVIAMMSAVAFGAAFLPARRAATVDPVLALRVEA
;
A
#
# COMPACT_ATOMS: atom_id res chain seq x y z
N MET A 1 -37.86 3.74 -8.31
CA MET A 1 -37.69 3.39 -6.88
C MET A 1 -38.92 3.84 -6.12
N VAL A 2 -39.61 2.94 -5.43
CA VAL A 2 -40.84 3.24 -4.68
C VAL A 2 -40.50 3.30 -3.19
N ARG A 3 -40.71 4.45 -2.54
CA ARG A 3 -40.51 4.62 -1.10
C ARG A 3 -41.74 4.11 -0.36
N THR A 4 -41.55 3.24 0.63
CA THR A 4 -42.63 2.67 1.44
C THR A 4 -42.14 2.39 2.85
N ASN A 5 -43.04 2.51 3.82
CA ASN A 5 -42.77 2.28 5.25
C ASN A 5 -43.25 0.89 5.72
N ARG A 6 -43.65 0.02 4.77
CA ARG A 6 -44.14 -1.35 5.04
C ARG A 6 -43.08 -2.39 4.66
N PRO A 7 -43.06 -3.56 5.32
CA PRO A 7 -42.10 -4.63 5.01
C PRO A 7 -42.15 -5.00 3.53
N ALA A 8 -40.99 -5.19 2.88
CA ALA A 8 -40.92 -5.51 1.44
C ALA A 8 -41.75 -6.75 1.07
N THR A 9 -41.93 -7.69 2.01
CA THR A 9 -42.72 -8.92 1.85
C THR A 9 -44.22 -8.67 1.62
N THR A 10 -44.79 -7.57 2.12
CA THR A 10 -46.23 -7.25 1.93
C THR A 10 -46.50 -6.49 0.63
N LEU A 11 -45.45 -6.06 -0.07
CA LEU A 11 -45.55 -5.31 -1.33
C LEU A 11 -45.18 -6.14 -2.56
N VAL A 12 -44.71 -7.38 -2.35
CA VAL A 12 -44.37 -8.31 -3.43
C VAL A 12 -45.59 -8.54 -4.32
N GLU A 13 -46.75 -8.83 -3.73
CA GLU A 13 -47.93 -9.24 -4.49
C GLU A 13 -48.63 -8.10 -5.23
N PRO A 14 -48.84 -6.91 -4.63
CA PRO A 14 -49.38 -5.75 -5.34
C PRO A 14 -48.48 -5.27 -6.49
N VAL A 15 -47.16 -5.32 -6.32
CA VAL A 15 -46.19 -4.94 -7.36
C VAL A 15 -46.12 -6.00 -8.46
N ARG A 16 -46.15 -7.29 -8.10
CA ARG A 16 -46.21 -8.42 -9.04
C ARG A 16 -47.46 -8.33 -9.92
N GLN A 17 -48.63 -8.04 -9.34
CA GLN A 17 -49.88 -7.85 -10.10
C GLN A 17 -49.83 -6.63 -11.02
N ALA A 18 -49.30 -5.49 -10.57
CA ALA A 18 -49.16 -4.30 -11.40
C ALA A 18 -48.17 -4.50 -12.56
N MET A 19 -47.08 -5.27 -12.36
CA MET A 19 -46.12 -5.58 -13.41
C MET A 19 -46.67 -6.59 -14.43
N HIS A 20 -47.36 -7.65 -13.99
CA HIS A 20 -48.02 -8.59 -14.90
C HIS A 20 -49.15 -7.96 -15.72
N ALA A 21 -49.73 -6.85 -15.27
CA ALA A 21 -50.71 -6.08 -16.05
C ALA A 21 -50.07 -5.27 -17.19
N ILE A 22 -48.75 -5.00 -17.11
CA ILE A 22 -48.01 -4.20 -18.09
C ILE A 22 -47.23 -5.12 -19.05
N ASP A 23 -46.61 -6.19 -18.55
CA ASP A 23 -45.87 -7.16 -19.35
C ASP A 23 -46.03 -8.57 -18.76
N ARG A 24 -46.70 -9.45 -19.51
CA ARG A 24 -47.09 -10.80 -19.04
C ARG A 24 -45.96 -11.83 -19.12
N ASP A 25 -44.97 -11.61 -20.00
CA ASP A 25 -43.88 -12.56 -20.28
C ASP A 25 -42.52 -12.12 -19.69
N GLY A 26 -42.51 -11.06 -18.89
CA GLY A 26 -41.32 -10.52 -18.25
C GLY A 26 -40.75 -11.44 -17.15
N PRO A 27 -39.41 -11.44 -16.92
CA PRO A 27 -38.78 -12.19 -15.83
C PRO A 27 -39.43 -11.87 -14.46
N GLU A 28 -39.61 -12.88 -13.60
CA GLU A 28 -40.21 -12.69 -12.28
C GLU A 28 -39.52 -11.55 -11.50
N PRO A 29 -40.26 -10.50 -11.07
CA PRO A 29 -39.64 -9.37 -10.38
C PRO A 29 -39.03 -9.82 -9.05
N ARG A 30 -37.70 -9.78 -8.96
CA ARG A 30 -36.98 -10.05 -7.70
C ARG A 30 -37.14 -8.86 -6.75
N VAL A 31 -38.19 -8.89 -5.93
CA VAL A 31 -38.47 -7.86 -4.93
C VAL A 31 -37.57 -8.10 -3.70
N VAL A 32 -36.46 -7.37 -3.62
CA VAL A 32 -35.55 -7.41 -2.47
C VAL A 32 -35.74 -6.12 -1.67
N SER A 33 -35.81 -6.22 -0.34
CA SER A 33 -35.79 -5.01 0.50
C SER A 33 -34.47 -4.28 0.28
N LEU A 34 -34.50 -2.94 0.24
CA LEU A 34 -33.28 -2.13 0.11
C LEU A 34 -32.25 -2.52 1.18
N GLN A 35 -32.71 -2.88 2.38
CA GLN A 35 -31.87 -3.31 3.47
C GLN A 35 -31.21 -4.67 3.21
N ALA A 36 -31.93 -5.68 2.70
CA ALA A 36 -31.35 -6.98 2.35
C ALA A 36 -30.37 -6.87 1.16
N ALA A 37 -30.67 -6.03 0.17
CA ALA A 37 -29.74 -5.74 -0.92
C ALA A 37 -28.47 -5.04 -0.39
N LEU A 38 -28.62 -4.06 0.52
CA LEU A 38 -27.48 -3.42 1.17
C LEU A 38 -26.64 -4.40 1.99
N TRP A 39 -27.26 -5.33 2.71
CA TRP A 39 -26.53 -6.36 3.47
C TRP A 39 -25.72 -7.29 2.58
N ASP A 40 -26.26 -7.72 1.43
CA ASP A 40 -25.54 -8.56 0.44
C ASP A 40 -24.42 -7.79 -0.28
N TYR A 41 -24.65 -6.53 -0.65
CA TYR A 41 -23.61 -5.70 -1.25
C TYR A 41 -22.48 -5.36 -0.25
N LEU A 42 -22.83 -5.04 1.00
CA LEU A 42 -21.85 -4.69 2.03
C LEU A 42 -21.03 -5.90 2.49
N SER A 43 -21.60 -7.12 2.51
CA SER A 43 -20.88 -8.32 2.92
C SER A 43 -19.78 -8.69 1.92
N TYR A 44 -20.08 -8.68 0.61
CA TYR A 44 -19.10 -8.94 -0.44
C TYR A 44 -18.00 -7.87 -0.48
N GLN A 45 -18.38 -6.59 -0.39
CA GLN A 45 -17.43 -5.49 -0.44
C GLN A 45 -16.51 -5.44 0.79
N ARG A 46 -17.00 -5.78 1.98
CA ARG A 46 -16.17 -5.89 3.20
C ARG A 46 -15.14 -7.00 3.08
N PHE A 47 -15.52 -8.16 2.54
CA PHE A 47 -14.58 -9.26 2.34
C PHE A 47 -13.42 -8.85 1.42
N SER A 48 -13.74 -8.30 0.24
CA SER A 48 -12.72 -7.84 -0.72
C SER A 48 -11.82 -6.75 -0.12
N THR A 49 -12.41 -5.75 0.55
CA THR A 49 -11.65 -4.67 1.19
C THR A 49 -10.72 -5.21 2.28
N SER A 50 -11.18 -6.15 3.10
CA SER A 50 -10.37 -6.77 4.15
C SER A 50 -9.21 -7.60 3.60
N ALA A 51 -9.45 -8.36 2.52
CA ALA A 51 -8.40 -9.12 1.84
C ALA A 51 -7.32 -8.18 1.28
N ILE A 52 -7.73 -7.13 0.56
CA ILE A 52 -6.81 -6.10 0.03
C ILE A 52 -6.02 -5.45 1.16
N ALA A 53 -6.67 -5.12 2.29
CA ALA A 53 -5.99 -4.53 3.44
C ALA A 53 -4.92 -5.46 4.03
N ILE A 54 -5.20 -6.76 4.13
CA ILE A 54 -4.22 -7.76 4.60
C ILE A 54 -3.06 -7.88 3.60
N PHE A 55 -3.33 -7.98 2.29
CA PHE A 55 -2.28 -8.01 1.28
C PHE A 55 -1.42 -6.75 1.28
N ALA A 56 -2.03 -5.58 1.45
CA ALA A 56 -1.31 -4.31 1.57
C ALA A 56 -0.41 -4.31 2.82
N ALA A 57 -0.89 -4.81 3.96
CA ALA A 57 -0.11 -4.94 5.18
C ALA A 57 1.08 -5.90 5.00
N LEU A 58 0.88 -7.05 4.36
CA LEU A 58 1.95 -7.99 4.03
C LEU A 58 2.98 -7.38 3.07
N GLY A 59 2.52 -6.63 2.06
CA GLY A 59 3.38 -5.90 1.14
C GLY A 59 4.26 -4.89 1.88
N LEU A 60 3.68 -4.09 2.80
CA LEU A 60 4.42 -3.15 3.64
C LEU A 60 5.48 -3.84 4.50
N LEU A 61 5.15 -4.98 5.11
CA LEU A 61 6.10 -5.79 5.88
C LEU A 61 7.24 -6.29 4.99
N LEU A 62 6.92 -6.82 3.81
CA LEU A 62 7.92 -7.31 2.86
C LEU A 62 8.84 -6.17 2.37
N THR A 63 8.29 -5.00 2.08
CA THR A 63 9.08 -3.81 1.74
C THR A 63 10.00 -3.42 2.88
N ALA A 64 9.51 -3.39 4.13
CA ALA A 64 10.32 -3.06 5.29
C ALA A 64 11.49 -4.04 5.47
N VAL A 65 11.23 -5.35 5.35
CA VAL A 65 12.25 -6.40 5.44
C VAL A 65 13.26 -6.29 4.29
N GLY A 66 12.79 -6.05 3.06
CA GLY A 66 13.65 -5.90 1.89
C GLY A 66 14.58 -4.68 2.00
N VAL A 67 14.02 -3.52 2.36
CA VAL A 67 14.81 -2.28 2.59
C VAL A 67 15.82 -2.49 3.71
N TYR A 68 15.42 -3.10 4.82
CA TYR A 68 16.34 -3.42 5.91
C TYR A 68 17.47 -4.35 5.46
N GLY A 69 17.16 -5.41 4.71
CA GLY A 69 18.14 -6.37 4.20
C GLY A 69 19.16 -5.74 3.25
N VAL A 70 18.68 -4.99 2.25
CA VAL A 70 19.54 -4.28 1.29
C VAL A 70 20.42 -3.27 2.02
N MET A 71 19.85 -2.48 2.94
CA MET A 71 20.59 -1.46 3.67
C MET A 71 21.64 -2.07 4.60
N ARG A 72 21.30 -3.15 5.30
CA ARG A 72 22.24 -3.89 6.15
C ARG A 72 23.42 -4.38 5.34
N ASN A 73 23.17 -4.99 4.17
CA ASN A 73 24.24 -5.51 3.33
C ASN A 73 25.14 -4.38 2.80
N TRP A 74 24.55 -3.27 2.37
CA TRP A 74 25.28 -2.08 1.93
C TRP A 74 26.20 -1.49 3.01
N VAL A 75 25.72 -1.43 4.25
CA VAL A 75 26.52 -0.98 5.39
C VAL A 75 27.68 -1.95 5.66
N THR A 76 27.42 -3.26 5.67
CA THR A 76 28.47 -4.28 5.91
C THR A 76 29.56 -4.26 4.83
N LEU A 77 29.20 -4.00 3.56
CA LEU A 77 30.17 -3.88 2.48
C LEU A 77 31.02 -2.60 2.56
N ARG A 78 30.54 -1.55 3.25
CA ARG A 78 31.25 -0.27 3.41
C ARG A 78 31.80 -0.03 4.81
N THR A 79 31.65 -0.97 5.74
CA THR A 79 32.16 -0.83 7.11
C THR A 79 33.66 -0.58 7.16
N HIS A 80 34.43 -1.13 6.23
CA HIS A 80 35.87 -0.90 6.16
C HIS A 80 36.21 0.56 5.80
N GLU A 81 35.57 1.13 4.76
CA GLU A 81 35.72 2.55 4.40
C GLU A 81 35.25 3.50 5.51
N ILE A 82 34.14 3.15 6.16
CA ILE A 82 33.56 3.89 7.27
C ILE A 82 34.52 3.86 8.47
N GLY A 83 35.10 2.70 8.79
CA GLY A 83 36.09 2.50 9.85
C GLY A 83 37.36 3.33 9.62
N VAL A 84 37.89 3.33 8.40
CA VAL A 84 39.05 4.16 8.03
C VAL A 84 38.74 5.65 8.16
N ARG A 85 37.56 6.11 7.70
CA ARG A 85 37.15 7.53 7.88
C ARG A 85 37.03 7.92 9.34
N ILE A 86 36.44 7.07 10.18
CA ILE A 86 36.31 7.34 11.62
C ILE A 86 37.71 7.39 12.28
N ALA A 87 38.62 6.48 11.91
CA ALA A 87 40.01 6.48 12.40
C ALA A 87 40.78 7.76 11.99
N LEU A 88 40.44 8.35 10.84
CA LEU A 88 40.95 9.64 10.37
C LEU A 88 40.24 10.86 11.00
N GLY A 89 39.33 10.65 11.96
CA GLY A 89 38.64 11.71 12.71
C GLY A 89 37.28 12.15 12.15
N ALA A 90 36.68 11.39 11.22
CA ALA A 90 35.34 11.68 10.72
C ALA A 90 34.29 11.57 11.84
N ARG A 91 33.34 12.50 11.86
CA ARG A 91 32.30 12.53 12.90
C ARG A 91 31.24 11.47 12.60
N PRO A 92 30.62 10.86 13.63
CA PRO A 92 29.51 9.90 13.45
C PRO A 92 28.33 10.45 12.62
N ARG A 93 28.16 11.78 12.61
CA ARG A 93 27.15 12.48 11.79
C ARG A 93 27.40 12.36 10.29
N ASP A 94 28.65 12.27 9.85
CA ASP A 94 29.01 12.16 8.43
C ASP A 94 28.67 10.77 7.90
N VAL A 95 28.88 9.74 8.72
CA VAL A 95 28.46 8.36 8.44
C VAL A 95 26.95 8.27 8.37
N LEU A 96 26.24 8.87 9.34
CA LEU A 96 24.77 8.90 9.33
C LEU A 96 24.23 9.59 8.07
N ARG A 97 24.82 10.73 7.66
CA ARG A 97 24.43 11.44 6.43
C ARG A 97 24.64 10.60 5.17
N LEU A 98 25.76 9.88 5.07
CA LEU A 98 26.05 9.01 3.94
C LEU A 98 25.00 7.90 3.83
N VAL A 99 24.72 7.24 4.95
CA VAL A 99 23.79 6.11 5.02
C VAL A 99 22.35 6.57 4.76
N VAL A 100 21.91 7.68 5.37
CA VAL A 100 20.59 8.26 5.11
C VAL A 100 20.47 8.76 3.66
N GLY A 101 21.52 9.34 3.09
CA GLY A 101 21.54 9.79 1.70
C GLY A 101 21.38 8.63 0.71
N SER A 102 22.08 7.51 0.92
CA SER A 102 21.92 6.30 0.11
C SER A 102 20.52 5.67 0.27
N ALA A 103 19.97 5.68 1.49
CA ALA A 103 18.61 5.24 1.73
C ALA A 103 17.60 6.12 1.00
N ALA A 104 17.75 7.45 1.07
CA ALA A 104 16.91 8.40 0.36
C ALA A 104 16.95 8.17 -1.16
N ALA A 105 18.14 8.00 -1.75
CA ALA A 105 18.27 7.73 -3.18
C ALA A 105 17.52 6.46 -3.60
N THR A 106 17.64 5.37 -2.83
CA THR A 106 16.92 4.11 -3.07
C THR A 106 15.40 4.31 -2.99
N VAL A 107 14.93 5.03 -1.97
CA VAL A 107 13.49 5.32 -1.79
C VAL A 107 12.96 6.16 -2.94
N PHE A 108 13.64 7.25 -3.32
CA PHE A 108 13.20 8.11 -4.42
C PHE A 108 13.19 7.37 -5.76
N ALA A 109 14.19 6.54 -6.04
CA ALA A 109 14.21 5.71 -7.24
C ALA A 109 13.02 4.73 -7.26
N GLY A 110 12.77 4.05 -6.14
CA GLY A 110 11.62 3.14 -6.00
C GLY A 110 10.28 3.85 -6.18
N VAL A 111 10.10 5.02 -5.55
CA VAL A 111 8.88 5.84 -5.68
C VAL A 111 8.69 6.29 -7.14
N ALA A 112 9.73 6.79 -7.80
CA ALA A 112 9.64 7.24 -9.19
C ALA A 112 9.23 6.09 -10.13
N ILE A 113 9.85 4.92 -9.98
CA ILE A 113 9.53 3.73 -10.77
C ILE A 113 8.10 3.26 -10.46
N GLY A 114 7.71 3.22 -9.18
CA GLY A 114 6.38 2.80 -8.75
C GLY A 114 5.27 3.71 -9.29
N VAL A 115 5.46 5.03 -9.21
CA VAL A 115 4.50 6.01 -9.76
C VAL A 115 4.39 5.89 -11.28
N ALA A 116 5.53 5.79 -11.99
CA ALA A 116 5.53 5.61 -13.43
C ALA A 116 4.80 4.31 -13.84
N GLY A 117 5.07 3.21 -13.14
CA GLY A 117 4.41 1.92 -13.37
C GLY A 117 2.90 1.96 -13.08
N ALA A 118 2.49 2.61 -11.98
CA ALA A 118 1.08 2.74 -11.62
C ALA A 118 0.30 3.56 -12.67
N LEU A 119 0.87 4.68 -13.13
CA LEU A 119 0.26 5.50 -14.18
C LEU A 119 0.18 4.75 -15.52
N ALA A 120 1.22 4.00 -15.88
CA ALA A 120 1.23 3.19 -17.09
C ALA A 120 0.14 2.10 -17.04
N LEU A 121 0.06 1.36 -15.93
CA LEU A 121 -0.92 0.29 -15.77
C LEU A 121 -2.36 0.82 -15.75
N GLN A 122 -2.57 1.96 -15.08
CA GLN A 122 -3.86 2.63 -15.08
C GLN A 122 -4.29 3.01 -16.50
N ARG A 123 -3.37 3.53 -17.32
CA ARG A 123 -3.66 3.89 -18.71
C ARG A 123 -4.07 2.66 -19.54
N VAL A 124 -3.50 1.50 -19.27
CA VAL A 124 -3.89 0.22 -19.89
C VAL A 124 -5.27 -0.22 -19.39
N ILE A 125 -5.57 -0.13 -18.09
CA ILE A 125 -6.88 -0.53 -17.57
C ILE A 125 -7.99 0.39 -18.08
N ALA A 126 -7.74 1.70 -18.15
CA ALA A 126 -8.68 2.69 -18.65
C ALA A 126 -9.03 2.49 -20.14
N SER A 127 -8.15 1.87 -20.94
CA SER A 127 -8.46 1.56 -22.34
C SER A 127 -9.37 0.33 -22.50
N TRP A 128 -9.48 -0.52 -21.48
CA TRP A 128 -10.34 -1.71 -21.50
C TRP A 128 -11.69 -1.46 -20.83
N LEU A 129 -11.77 -0.55 -19.87
CA LEU A 129 -12.99 -0.25 -19.10
C LEU A 129 -13.43 1.21 -19.31
N TYR A 130 -14.50 1.39 -20.10
CA TYR A 130 -15.16 2.69 -20.26
C TYR A 130 -15.65 3.22 -18.90
N GLY A 131 -15.21 4.43 -18.52
CA GLY A 131 -15.69 5.13 -17.32
C GLY A 131 -14.81 5.02 -16.08
N VAL A 132 -13.68 4.30 -16.10
CA VAL A 132 -12.72 4.30 -14.99
C VAL A 132 -11.75 5.46 -15.15
N SER A 133 -12.19 6.65 -14.72
CA SER A 133 -11.31 7.81 -14.54
C SER A 133 -11.24 8.14 -13.06
N ALA A 134 -10.09 7.89 -12.44
CA ALA A 134 -9.65 8.53 -11.22
C ALA A 134 -8.19 8.15 -10.93
N VAL A 135 -7.23 8.88 -11.52
CA VAL A 135 -6.01 9.10 -10.75
C VAL A 135 -6.47 9.97 -9.60
N ASP A 136 -6.56 9.43 -8.39
CA ASP A 136 -6.80 10.25 -7.21
C ASP A 136 -5.43 10.72 -6.67
N PRO A 137 -5.05 12.00 -6.87
CA PRO A 137 -3.76 12.51 -6.41
C PRO A 137 -3.61 12.40 -4.90
N PHE A 138 -4.72 12.42 -4.15
CA PHE A 138 -4.71 12.32 -2.70
C PHE A 138 -4.33 10.91 -2.25
N VAL A 139 -4.87 9.87 -2.90
CA VAL A 139 -4.50 8.47 -2.62
C VAL A 139 -3.03 8.23 -2.96
N PHE A 140 -2.55 8.72 -4.10
CA PHE A 140 -1.13 8.63 -4.46
C PHE A 140 -0.23 9.32 -3.43
N ALA A 141 -0.59 10.53 -3.00
CA ALA A 141 0.17 11.27 -2.01
C ALA A 141 0.26 10.51 -0.67
N ILE A 142 -0.86 9.95 -0.19
CA ILE A 142 -0.91 9.15 1.03
C ILE A 142 -0.03 7.90 0.90
N VAL A 143 -0.14 7.16 -0.20
CA VAL A 143 0.63 5.93 -0.42
C VAL A 143 2.13 6.22 -0.49
N ILE A 144 2.53 7.26 -1.22
CA ILE A 144 3.94 7.69 -1.31
C ILE A 144 4.45 8.09 0.07
N ALA A 145 3.70 8.89 0.82
CA ALA A 145 4.10 9.31 2.16
C ALA A 145 4.23 8.12 3.12
N MET A 146 3.27 7.19 3.09
CA MET A 146 3.26 6.01 3.94
C MET A 146 4.41 5.05 3.61
N MET A 147 4.63 4.74 2.32
CA MET A 147 5.76 3.93 1.85
C MET A 147 7.10 4.56 2.22
N SER A 148 7.24 5.89 2.03
CA SER A 148 8.44 6.63 2.40
C SER A 148 8.71 6.52 3.90
N ALA A 149 7.69 6.74 4.73
CA ALA A 149 7.81 6.64 6.19
C ALA A 149 8.26 5.24 6.63
N VAL A 150 7.69 4.19 6.05
CA VAL A 150 8.09 2.79 6.33
C VAL A 150 9.53 2.54 5.89
N ALA A 151 9.92 2.97 4.69
CA ALA A 151 11.27 2.75 4.18
C ALA A 151 12.32 3.51 5.00
N PHE A 152 12.06 4.79 5.34
CA PHE A 152 12.94 5.56 6.21
C PHE A 152 12.99 4.98 7.63
N GLY A 153 11.87 4.54 8.18
CA GLY A 153 11.82 3.86 9.48
C GLY A 153 12.64 2.57 9.49
N ALA A 154 12.50 1.74 8.45
CA ALA A 154 13.26 0.51 8.28
C ALA A 154 14.77 0.77 8.08
N ALA A 155 15.14 1.83 7.35
CA ALA A 155 16.53 2.21 7.11
C ALA A 155 17.18 2.92 8.32
N PHE A 156 16.39 3.53 9.21
CA PHE A 156 16.92 4.23 10.38
C PHE A 156 17.60 3.28 11.37
N LEU A 157 17.07 2.06 11.54
CA LEU A 157 17.63 1.08 12.46
C LEU A 157 19.06 0.61 12.07
N PRO A 158 19.34 0.16 10.83
CA PRO A 158 20.70 -0.16 10.40
C PRO A 158 21.60 1.08 10.36
N ALA A 159 21.06 2.26 10.06
CA ALA A 159 21.84 3.50 10.09
C ALA A 159 22.31 3.90 11.49
N ARG A 160 21.43 3.77 12.49
CA ARG A 160 21.79 3.91 13.90
C ARG A 160 22.83 2.87 14.30
N ARG A 161 22.61 1.60 13.96
CA ARG A 161 23.57 0.53 14.26
C ARG A 161 24.95 0.84 13.69
N ALA A 162 25.05 1.27 12.43
CA ALA A 162 26.29 1.66 11.77
C ALA A 162 27.02 2.80 12.50
N ALA A 163 26.28 3.80 12.98
CA ALA A 163 26.83 4.93 13.71
C ALA A 163 27.25 4.59 15.15
N THR A 164 26.72 3.50 15.72
CA THR A 164 27.07 3.01 17.06
C THR A 164 28.04 1.82 17.04
N VAL A 165 28.46 1.32 15.87
CA VAL A 165 29.50 0.29 15.82
C VAL A 165 30.79 0.92 16.34
N ASP A 166 31.22 0.43 17.50
CA ASP A 166 32.43 0.85 18.18
C ASP A 166 33.65 0.48 17.29
N PRO A 167 34.43 1.45 16.80
CA PRO A 167 35.52 1.22 15.84
C PRO A 167 36.59 0.24 16.36
N VAL A 168 36.67 0.05 17.68
CA VAL A 168 37.61 -0.88 18.33
C VAL A 168 37.25 -2.35 18.09
N LEU A 169 35.97 -2.69 17.87
CA LEU A 169 35.52 -4.05 17.54
C LEU A 169 35.75 -4.40 16.07
N ALA A 170 35.71 -3.41 15.17
CA ALA A 170 35.94 -3.61 13.74
C ALA A 170 37.39 -3.99 13.41
N LEU A 171 38.36 -3.61 14.25
CA LEU A 171 39.78 -3.96 14.10
C LEU A 171 40.17 -5.30 14.76
N ARG A 172 39.33 -5.85 15.64
CA ARG A 172 39.63 -7.10 16.39
C ARG A 172 39.10 -8.37 15.72
N VAL A 173 38.32 -8.27 14.65
CA VAL A 173 37.84 -9.45 13.91
C VAL A 173 38.94 -10.01 12.97
N GLU A 174 40.02 -9.25 12.74
CA GLU A 174 41.13 -9.63 11.86
C GLU A 174 42.49 -9.74 12.58
N ALA A 175 42.52 -9.75 13.91
CA ALA A 175 43.73 -9.97 14.71
C ALA A 175 43.79 -11.38 15.31
#